data_AF-A0A8T0E717-F1
#
_entry.id   AF-A0A8T0E717-F1
#
_cell.length_a   1.000
_cell.length_b   1.000
_cell.length_c   1.000
_cell.angle_alpha   90.00
_cell.angle_beta   90.00
_cell.angle_gamma   90.00
#
_symmetry.space_group_name_H-M   'P 1'
#
loop_
_entity.id
_entity.type
_entity.pdbx_description
1 polymer ?
#
loop_
_entity_poly.entity_id
_entity_poly.type
_entity_poly.pdbx_seq_one_letter_code
_entity_poly.pdbx_strand_id
1 'polypeptide(L)'
;MAERNFQLRGWESTCLKDKSAPVINVLGLQWDKGLDTLGINMNSLKELCVENVTKKTILSAAHRIFDPIGATCPVALFPKLLLQKTWERKLNWEEEVDSNTREEFLKWMRDIFHLEKVQIPRHLKTGDANDKCSLHFFSDASMYAYTAVAFLRVETSQYVKVQLLSAKARVSPKKEEKTTIARLELLAATITARLASSITKEITHEKIYLWSDSTTVITWIKREYAWTKVQQEQVTPKVQQQQVTPKVQQEQAAHEVSQTRVLDPEGPISETVKTRSGRIVHGPKRLDFSLLEIPGHCWIMAKAKTTHILVLMKSMVTKHKFPAIRPRQAEQLEMIKFDPYVRRDVLYKEMKKIKGVKT
;
A
#
# COMPACT_ATOMS: atom_id res chain seq x y z
N MET A 1 -17.01 -6.12 -7.94
CA MET A 1 -17.34 -4.76 -7.38
C MET A 1 -18.44 -4.88 -6.33
N ALA A 2 -19.64 -5.34 -6.71
CA ALA A 2 -20.75 -5.59 -5.79
C ALA A 2 -20.33 -6.49 -4.61
N GLU A 3 -19.55 -7.56 -4.87
CA GLU A 3 -19.06 -8.50 -3.85
C GLU A 3 -18.15 -7.87 -2.78
N ARG A 4 -17.70 -6.61 -2.97
CA ARG A 4 -16.90 -5.86 -1.99
C ARG A 4 -17.67 -4.70 -1.37
N ASN A 5 -19.00 -4.68 -1.48
CA ASN A 5 -19.92 -3.78 -0.77
C ASN A 5 -19.67 -2.26 -0.94
N PHE A 6 -18.98 -1.82 -1.99
CA PHE A 6 -18.75 -0.40 -2.25
C PHE A 6 -20.02 0.30 -2.79
N GLN A 7 -20.70 1.07 -1.94
CA GLN A 7 -21.79 1.95 -2.37
C GLN A 7 -21.25 3.14 -3.19
N LEU A 8 -21.48 3.10 -4.50
CA LEU A 8 -21.17 4.17 -5.44
C LEU A 8 -22.03 5.42 -5.13
N ARG A 9 -21.45 6.62 -5.19
CA ARG A 9 -22.19 7.89 -4.99
C ARG A 9 -22.84 8.45 -6.26
N GLY A 10 -22.56 7.88 -7.41
CA GLY A 10 -22.79 8.46 -8.73
C GLY A 10 -21.62 8.15 -9.66
N TRP A 11 -21.88 8.27 -10.96
CA TRP A 11 -20.95 7.99 -12.04
C TRP A 11 -20.54 9.31 -12.71
N GLU A 12 -19.24 9.55 -12.90
CA GLU A 12 -18.72 10.79 -13.51
C GLU A 12 -17.74 10.45 -14.64
N SER A 13 -17.85 11.12 -15.79
CA SER A 13 -17.16 10.72 -17.03
C SER A 13 -16.16 11.74 -17.58
N THR A 14 -15.22 11.26 -18.41
CA THR A 14 -14.35 12.10 -19.28
C THR A 14 -15.14 12.86 -20.37
N CYS A 15 -16.46 12.67 -20.48
CA CYS A 15 -17.24 13.22 -21.59
C CYS A 15 -17.67 14.66 -21.30
N LEU A 16 -17.29 15.58 -22.19
CA LEU A 16 -17.56 17.03 -22.09
C LEU A 16 -19.06 17.44 -22.11
N LYS A 17 -19.99 16.47 -22.18
CA LYS A 17 -21.44 16.70 -22.05
C LYS A 17 -21.93 16.66 -20.59
N ASP A 18 -21.12 16.17 -19.65
CA ASP A 18 -21.45 16.19 -18.21
C ASP A 18 -21.36 17.62 -17.66
N LYS A 19 -22.47 18.12 -17.10
CA LYS A 19 -22.55 19.43 -16.41
C LYS A 19 -21.76 19.49 -15.09
N SER A 20 -21.05 18.43 -14.69
CA SER A 20 -20.24 18.43 -13.47
C SER A 20 -18.86 19.07 -13.68
N ALA A 21 -18.31 19.64 -12.59
CA ALA A 21 -17.06 20.40 -12.61
C ALA A 21 -15.90 19.68 -13.32
N PRO A 22 -15.01 20.39 -14.04
CA PRO A 22 -13.96 19.79 -14.86
C PRO A 22 -12.93 18.99 -14.02
N VAL A 23 -12.73 19.36 -12.76
CA VAL A 23 -11.90 18.61 -11.80
C VAL A 23 -12.77 18.10 -10.65
N ILE A 24 -12.67 16.81 -10.35
CA ILE A 24 -13.41 16.15 -9.26
C ILE A 24 -12.51 15.26 -8.40
N ASN A 25 -12.77 15.18 -7.10
CA ASN A 25 -12.02 14.26 -6.24
C ASN A 25 -12.42 12.79 -6.50
N VAL A 26 -11.46 11.90 -6.77
CA VAL A 26 -11.67 10.44 -6.92
C VAL A 26 -10.79 9.70 -5.91
N LEU A 27 -11.42 8.91 -5.04
CA LEU A 27 -10.83 8.18 -3.90
C LEU A 27 -10.04 9.01 -2.86
N GLY A 28 -9.68 10.27 -3.16
CA GLY A 28 -8.86 11.16 -2.33
C GLY A 28 -7.87 11.98 -3.17
N LEU A 29 -7.59 11.53 -4.40
CA LEU A 29 -6.90 12.29 -5.43
C LEU A 29 -7.88 13.28 -6.10
N GLN A 30 -7.35 14.26 -6.84
CA GLN A 30 -8.11 15.02 -7.84
C GLN A 30 -8.03 14.28 -9.19
N TRP A 31 -9.09 14.35 -10.00
CA TRP A 31 -9.13 13.86 -11.39
C TRP A 31 -9.60 15.00 -12.27
N ASP A 32 -8.75 15.40 -13.21
CA ASP A 32 -9.11 16.28 -14.31
C ASP A 32 -9.79 15.46 -15.40
N LYS A 33 -11.06 15.77 -15.70
CA LYS A 33 -11.87 15.05 -16.69
C LYS A 33 -11.55 15.47 -18.14
N GLY A 34 -10.88 16.61 -18.36
CA GLY A 34 -10.52 17.09 -19.69
C GLY A 34 -9.20 16.51 -20.19
N LEU A 35 -8.21 16.40 -19.30
CA LEU A 35 -6.89 15.82 -19.57
C LEU A 35 -6.79 14.31 -19.24
N ASP A 36 -7.80 13.78 -18.54
CA ASP A 36 -7.82 12.43 -17.96
C ASP A 36 -6.64 12.12 -17.02
N THR A 37 -6.21 13.12 -16.25
CA THR A 37 -5.07 13.02 -15.33
C THR A 37 -5.50 13.04 -13.86
N LEU A 38 -4.87 12.21 -13.04
CA LEU A 38 -4.96 12.26 -11.58
C LEU A 38 -3.90 13.23 -11.01
N GLY A 39 -4.31 14.08 -10.09
CA GLY A 39 -3.44 14.99 -9.32
C GLY A 39 -3.61 14.80 -7.81
N ILE A 40 -2.71 15.37 -7.01
CA ILE A 40 -2.71 15.20 -5.55
C ILE A 40 -3.57 16.28 -4.90
N ASN A 41 -4.59 15.90 -4.10
CA ASN A 41 -5.39 16.88 -3.38
C ASN A 41 -4.59 17.44 -2.18
N MET A 42 -4.15 18.69 -2.29
CA MET A 42 -3.33 19.38 -1.29
C MET A 42 -4.13 20.29 -0.34
N ASN A 43 -5.45 20.42 -0.51
CA ASN A 43 -6.27 21.35 0.29
C ASN A 43 -6.17 21.06 1.79
N SER A 44 -6.25 19.78 2.16
CA SER A 44 -6.10 19.35 3.56
C SER A 44 -4.70 19.57 4.14
N LEU A 45 -3.69 19.96 3.34
CA LEU A 45 -2.40 20.43 3.85
C LEU A 45 -2.29 21.96 3.89
N LYS A 46 -2.99 22.69 3.00
CA LYS A 46 -3.15 24.16 3.07
C LYS A 46 -3.88 24.59 4.35
N GLU A 47 -4.82 23.77 4.83
CA GLU A 47 -5.54 23.95 6.10
C GLU A 47 -4.68 23.69 7.37
N LEU A 48 -3.40 23.34 7.24
CA LEU A 48 -2.52 23.08 8.39
C LEU A 48 -1.76 24.35 8.80
N CYS A 49 -2.28 25.09 9.79
CA CYS A 49 -1.50 26.11 10.48
C CYS A 49 -0.28 25.46 11.17
N VAL A 50 0.91 26.05 10.97
CA VAL A 50 2.17 25.59 11.56
C VAL A 50 2.83 26.76 12.29
N GLU A 51 2.33 27.03 13.50
CA GLU A 51 2.98 27.94 14.45
C GLU A 51 4.20 27.23 15.06
N ASN A 52 3.94 26.12 15.76
CA ASN A 52 4.94 25.34 16.48
C ASN A 52 5.08 23.95 15.80
N VAL A 53 6.33 23.53 15.56
CA VAL A 53 6.62 22.25 14.90
C VAL A 53 6.91 21.21 15.98
N THR A 54 5.90 20.38 16.27
CA THR A 54 6.00 19.26 17.21
C THR A 54 6.00 17.93 16.46
N LYS A 55 6.36 16.84 17.16
CA LYS A 55 6.23 15.47 16.66
C LYS A 55 4.83 15.18 16.09
N LYS A 56 3.78 15.69 16.76
CA LYS A 56 2.38 15.58 16.36
C LYS A 56 2.04 16.39 15.10
N THR A 57 2.61 17.59 14.94
CA THR A 57 2.46 18.40 13.71
C THR A 57 3.06 17.66 12.50
N ILE A 58 4.28 17.13 12.63
CA ILE A 58 4.96 16.37 11.56
C ILE A 58 4.16 15.11 11.20
N LEU A 59 3.67 14.35 12.19
CA LEU A 59 2.81 13.19 11.96
C LEU A 59 1.51 13.59 11.22
N SER A 60 0.85 14.68 11.63
CA SER A 60 -0.39 15.13 10.98
C SER A 60 -0.17 15.46 9.51
N ALA A 61 0.91 16.19 9.19
CA ALA A 61 1.26 16.53 7.81
C ALA A 61 1.59 15.28 6.98
N ALA A 62 2.42 14.36 7.50
CA ALA A 62 2.82 13.13 6.83
C ALA A 62 1.64 12.21 6.45
N HIS A 63 0.53 12.27 7.20
CA HIS A 63 -0.67 11.47 6.98
C HIS A 63 -1.85 12.25 6.35
N ARG A 64 -1.72 13.56 6.08
CA ARG A 64 -2.68 14.35 5.30
C ARG A 64 -2.56 14.09 3.80
N ILE A 65 -1.37 13.74 3.31
CA ILE A 65 -1.13 13.35 1.91
C ILE A 65 -1.75 11.96 1.66
N PHE A 66 -2.84 11.92 0.89
CA PHE A 66 -3.45 10.67 0.46
C PHE A 66 -2.99 10.28 -0.94
N ASP A 67 -2.17 9.23 -1.01
CA ASP A 67 -1.64 8.69 -2.26
C ASP A 67 -1.73 7.15 -2.27
N PRO A 68 -2.73 6.57 -2.98
CA PRO A 68 -2.93 5.13 -3.04
C PRO A 68 -2.05 4.44 -4.11
N ILE A 69 -1.48 5.21 -5.05
CA ILE A 69 -0.63 4.73 -6.14
C ILE A 69 0.83 4.71 -5.66
N GLY A 70 1.22 5.74 -4.90
CA GLY A 70 2.56 5.95 -4.36
C GLY A 70 3.44 6.88 -5.20
N ALA A 71 2.89 7.59 -6.19
CA ALA A 71 3.64 8.52 -7.04
C ALA A 71 4.35 9.64 -6.24
N THR A 72 3.81 10.03 -5.09
CA THR A 72 4.40 11.00 -4.16
C THR A 72 5.46 10.41 -3.23
N CYS A 73 5.70 9.08 -3.26
CA CYS A 73 6.57 8.39 -2.31
C CYS A 73 7.92 9.08 -2.02
N PRO A 74 8.67 9.62 -3.01
CA PRO A 74 9.92 10.31 -2.74
C PRO A 74 9.74 11.53 -1.82
N VAL A 75 8.72 12.35 -2.07
CA VAL A 75 8.47 13.58 -1.30
C VAL A 75 7.75 13.29 0.01
N ALA A 76 6.83 12.31 0.00
CA ALA A 76 6.12 11.83 1.20
C ALA A 76 6.98 10.93 2.11
N LEU A 77 8.25 10.68 1.77
CA LEU A 77 9.22 9.99 2.62
C LEU A 77 9.86 10.94 3.66
N PHE A 78 10.22 12.16 3.25
CA PHE A 78 10.89 13.15 4.11
C PHE A 78 10.25 13.34 5.48
N PRO A 79 8.95 13.67 5.64
CA PRO A 79 8.37 13.90 6.97
C PRO A 79 8.31 12.62 7.81
N LYS A 80 8.37 11.43 7.20
CA LYS A 80 8.47 10.14 7.91
C LYS A 80 9.89 9.90 8.44
N LEU A 81 10.92 10.40 7.73
CA LEU A 81 12.30 10.43 8.23
C LEU A 81 12.47 11.46 9.35
N LEU A 82 11.86 12.64 9.24
CA LEU A 82 11.85 13.64 10.32
C LEU A 82 11.14 13.09 11.57
N LEU A 83 9.96 12.47 11.39
CA LEU A 83 9.25 11.77 12.45
C LEU A 83 10.13 10.69 13.11
N GLN A 84 10.90 9.92 12.32
CA GLN A 84 11.87 8.97 12.87
C GLN A 84 12.98 9.66 13.70
N LYS A 85 13.57 10.77 13.24
CA LYS A 85 14.53 11.57 14.03
C LYS A 85 13.93 11.96 15.39
N THR A 86 12.67 12.39 15.42
CA THR A 86 11.99 12.76 16.69
C THR A 86 11.70 11.57 17.60
N TRP A 87 11.56 10.34 17.08
CA TRP A 87 11.43 9.13 17.90
C TRP A 87 12.76 8.69 18.50
N GLU A 88 13.86 8.74 17.73
CA GLU A 88 15.21 8.43 18.22
C GLU A 88 15.60 9.31 19.42
N ARG A 89 15.27 10.61 19.35
CA ARG A 89 15.51 11.58 20.42
C ARG A 89 14.49 11.53 21.57
N LYS A 90 13.55 10.58 21.56
CA LYS A 90 12.56 10.33 22.63
C LYS A 90 11.65 11.52 23.02
N LEU A 91 11.57 12.57 22.18
CA LEU A 91 10.72 13.77 22.41
C LEU A 91 9.26 13.40 22.71
N ASN A 92 8.53 14.25 23.43
CA ASN A 92 7.11 14.09 23.67
C ASN A 92 6.27 14.47 22.42
N TRP A 93 4.94 14.35 22.51
CA TRP A 93 4.04 14.59 21.37
C TRP A 93 3.81 16.09 21.06
N GLU A 94 3.68 16.90 22.11
CA GLU A 94 3.48 18.36 22.04
C GLU A 94 4.79 19.14 22.22
N GLU A 95 5.91 18.44 22.39
CA GLU A 95 7.25 19.04 22.51
C GLU A 95 7.76 19.49 21.14
N GLU A 96 8.37 20.67 21.10
CA GLU A 96 8.92 21.24 19.86
C GLU A 96 10.18 20.50 19.42
N VAL A 97 10.38 20.44 18.11
CA VAL A 97 11.61 19.93 17.52
C VAL A 97 12.67 21.03 17.49
N ASP A 98 13.94 20.63 17.43
CA ASP A 98 15.07 21.53 17.26
C ASP A 98 15.00 22.37 15.97
N SER A 99 15.73 23.48 15.95
CA SER A 99 15.80 24.41 14.80
C SER A 99 16.06 23.71 13.46
N ASN A 100 17.01 22.76 13.41
CA ASN A 100 17.34 22.05 12.17
C ASN A 100 16.17 21.17 11.70
N THR A 101 15.59 20.32 12.56
CA THR A 101 14.39 19.53 12.21
C THR A 101 13.19 20.45 11.86
N ARG A 102 13.06 21.61 12.50
CA ARG A 102 12.02 22.62 12.22
C ARG A 102 12.22 23.23 10.82
N GLU A 103 13.44 23.60 10.47
CA GLU A 103 13.80 24.16 9.16
C GLU A 103 13.66 23.14 8.02
N GLU A 104 14.08 21.89 8.22
CA GLU A 104 13.84 20.78 7.29
C GLU A 104 12.34 20.58 7.03
N PHE A 105 11.52 20.56 8.10
CA PHE A 105 10.07 20.40 7.98
C PHE A 105 9.40 21.61 7.31
N LEU A 106 9.79 22.84 7.69
CA LEU A 106 9.24 24.06 7.09
C LEU A 106 9.66 24.24 5.63
N LYS A 107 10.86 23.78 5.24
CA LYS A 107 11.26 23.69 3.83
C LYS A 107 10.36 22.71 3.09
N TRP A 108 10.21 21.49 3.61
CA TRP A 108 9.33 20.49 3.02
C TRP A 108 7.87 21.00 2.89
N MET A 109 7.34 21.69 3.90
CA MET A 109 6.00 22.32 3.85
C MET A 109 5.85 23.42 2.80
N ARG A 110 6.94 24.06 2.33
CA ARG A 110 6.89 24.98 1.17
C ARG A 110 6.94 24.21 -0.14
N ASP A 111 7.94 23.35 -0.27
CA ASP A 111 8.28 22.65 -1.52
C ASP A 111 7.17 21.64 -1.93
N ILE A 112 6.44 21.06 -0.98
CA ILE A 112 5.40 20.04 -1.20
C ILE A 112 4.25 20.50 -2.10
N PHE A 113 3.91 21.79 -2.12
CA PHE A 113 2.83 22.31 -2.96
C PHE A 113 3.16 22.30 -4.46
N HIS A 114 4.42 22.06 -4.85
CA HIS A 114 4.77 21.76 -6.24
C HIS A 114 4.16 20.43 -6.74
N LEU A 115 3.71 19.53 -5.85
CA LEU A 115 2.94 18.34 -6.23
C LEU A 115 1.59 18.65 -6.88
N GLU A 116 1.05 19.87 -6.75
CA GLU A 116 -0.17 20.29 -7.47
C GLU A 116 0.05 20.35 -9.00
N LYS A 117 1.30 20.42 -9.45
CA LYS A 117 1.69 20.34 -10.87
C LYS A 117 1.86 18.91 -11.37
N VAL A 118 1.83 17.90 -10.49
CA VAL A 118 2.06 16.50 -10.87
C VAL A 118 0.76 15.88 -11.40
N GLN A 119 0.71 15.75 -12.73
CA GLN A 119 -0.36 15.08 -13.45
C GLN A 119 0.05 13.64 -13.80
N ILE A 120 -0.72 12.67 -13.32
CA ILE A 120 -0.52 11.24 -13.56
C ILE A 120 -1.60 10.79 -14.54
N PRO A 121 -1.29 10.35 -15.78
CA PRO A 121 -2.31 9.86 -16.70
C PRO A 121 -3.12 8.71 -16.07
N ARG A 122 -4.45 8.85 -16.00
CA ARG A 122 -5.33 7.84 -15.38
C ARG A 122 -5.40 6.57 -16.23
N HIS A 123 -5.51 6.74 -17.55
CA HIS A 123 -5.54 5.63 -18.49
C HIS A 123 -4.12 5.10 -18.79
N LEU A 124 -3.97 3.78 -18.81
CA LEU A 124 -2.70 3.13 -19.15
C LEU A 124 -2.38 3.20 -20.66
N LYS A 125 -3.40 3.39 -21.52
CA LYS A 125 -3.33 3.22 -22.98
C LYS A 125 -2.75 1.85 -23.35
N THR A 126 -3.53 0.83 -23.03
CA THR A 126 -3.31 -0.59 -23.35
C THR A 126 -4.63 -1.19 -23.79
N GLY A 127 -4.66 -1.92 -24.89
CA GLY A 127 -5.85 -2.64 -25.35
C GLY A 127 -5.87 -2.96 -26.84
N ASP A 128 -4.93 -2.43 -27.63
CA ASP A 128 -4.82 -2.78 -29.04
C ASP A 128 -4.19 -4.17 -29.17
N ALA A 129 -4.67 -4.98 -30.12
CA ALA A 129 -4.27 -6.40 -30.23
C ALA A 129 -2.78 -6.63 -30.54
N ASN A 130 -2.04 -5.56 -30.86
CA ASN A 130 -0.60 -5.55 -31.15
C ASN A 130 0.26 -4.97 -30.00
N ASP A 131 -0.34 -4.57 -28.87
CA ASP A 131 0.35 -3.94 -27.72
C ASP A 131 1.27 -4.94 -26.99
N LYS A 132 2.58 -4.90 -27.25
CA LYS A 132 3.55 -5.72 -26.52
C LYS A 132 3.79 -5.15 -25.12
N CYS A 133 2.99 -5.60 -24.16
CA CYS A 133 3.02 -5.15 -22.78
C CYS A 133 4.05 -5.92 -21.94
N SER A 134 5.00 -5.21 -21.31
CA SER A 134 5.93 -5.77 -20.32
C SER A 134 5.90 -5.00 -19.00
N LEU A 135 5.97 -5.72 -17.88
CA LEU A 135 5.97 -5.16 -16.53
C LEU A 135 7.40 -5.14 -15.98
N HIS A 136 7.84 -3.98 -15.47
CA HIS A 136 9.18 -3.75 -14.96
C HIS A 136 9.11 -3.28 -13.51
N PHE A 137 9.63 -4.10 -12.59
CA PHE A 137 9.60 -3.87 -11.15
C PHE A 137 11.02 -3.63 -10.63
N PHE A 138 11.30 -2.43 -10.12
CA PHE A 138 12.61 -2.03 -9.61
C PHE A 138 12.61 -2.04 -8.08
N SER A 139 13.67 -2.59 -7.48
CA SER A 139 13.94 -2.56 -6.04
C SER A 139 15.28 -1.88 -5.76
N ASP A 140 15.30 -0.99 -4.76
CA ASP A 140 16.46 -0.17 -4.35
C ASP A 140 16.36 0.12 -2.84
N ALA A 141 17.48 0.08 -2.11
CA ALA A 141 17.55 0.46 -0.71
C ALA A 141 18.77 1.33 -0.32
N SER A 142 18.46 2.28 0.58
CA SER A 142 19.44 3.12 1.28
C SER A 142 19.37 2.87 2.78
N MET A 143 20.37 3.37 3.53
CA MET A 143 20.33 3.37 5.00
C MET A 143 19.07 4.02 5.60
N TYR A 144 18.41 4.93 4.88
CA TYR A 144 17.23 5.67 5.33
C TYR A 144 15.90 5.00 4.94
N ALA A 145 15.84 4.35 3.78
CA ALA A 145 14.60 3.79 3.24
C ALA A 145 14.86 2.71 2.17
N TYR A 146 13.92 1.77 2.06
CA TYR A 146 13.89 0.73 1.03
C TYR A 146 12.61 0.84 0.21
N THR A 147 12.70 0.61 -1.10
CA THR A 147 11.66 0.98 -2.06
C THR A 147 11.34 -0.10 -3.08
N ALA A 148 10.17 0.04 -3.72
CA ALA A 148 9.75 -0.73 -4.87
C ALA A 148 9.00 0.19 -5.85
N VAL A 149 9.27 0.09 -7.15
CA VAL A 149 8.57 0.85 -8.20
C VAL A 149 8.15 -0.08 -9.33
N ALA A 150 6.88 -0.01 -9.75
CA ALA A 150 6.33 -0.78 -10.84
C ALA A 150 6.03 0.14 -12.03
N PHE A 151 6.63 -0.16 -13.18
CA PHE A 151 6.32 0.46 -14.47
C PHE A 151 5.69 -0.54 -15.42
N LEU A 152 4.74 -0.06 -16.21
CA LEU A 152 4.28 -0.70 -17.43
C LEU A 152 5.08 -0.10 -18.60
N ARG A 153 5.58 -0.96 -19.47
CA ARG A 153 6.09 -0.61 -20.80
C ARG A 153 5.13 -1.18 -21.84
N VAL A 154 4.67 -0.34 -22.75
CA VAL A 154 3.87 -0.72 -23.92
C VAL A 154 4.71 -0.41 -25.16
N GLU A 155 4.94 -1.40 -26.00
CA GLU A 155 5.61 -1.24 -27.30
C GLU A 155 4.59 -1.49 -28.41
N THR A 156 4.30 -0.44 -29.18
CA THR A 156 3.46 -0.48 -30.39
C THR A 156 4.35 -0.54 -31.63
N SER A 157 3.76 -0.57 -32.82
CA SER A 157 4.50 -0.44 -34.09
C SER A 157 5.07 0.96 -34.34
N GLN A 158 4.69 1.97 -33.55
CA GLN A 158 5.05 3.38 -33.77
C GLN A 158 5.84 3.99 -32.60
N TYR A 159 5.60 3.56 -31.36
CA TYR A 159 6.21 4.15 -30.17
C TYR A 159 6.40 3.16 -29.02
N VAL A 160 7.27 3.51 -28.09
CA VAL A 160 7.39 2.85 -26.78
C VAL A 160 6.94 3.82 -25.70
N LYS A 161 5.88 3.47 -24.98
CA LYS A 161 5.35 4.23 -23.85
C LYS A 161 5.73 3.55 -22.54
N VAL A 162 6.19 4.32 -21.55
CA VAL A 162 6.45 3.84 -20.18
C VAL A 162 5.59 4.64 -19.20
N GLN A 163 4.91 3.97 -18.28
CA GLN A 163 4.01 4.61 -17.31
C GLN A 163 4.16 3.97 -15.92
N LEU A 164 4.19 4.82 -14.88
CA LEU A 164 4.20 4.39 -13.49
C LEU A 164 2.84 3.74 -13.14
N LEU A 165 2.88 2.50 -12.64
CA LEU A 165 1.70 1.79 -12.13
C LEU A 165 1.52 1.99 -10.63
N SER A 166 2.61 1.90 -9.86
CA SER A 166 2.63 2.10 -8.41
C SER A 166 4.06 2.19 -7.90
N ALA A 167 4.28 2.95 -6.82
CA ALA A 167 5.52 2.93 -6.05
C ALA A 167 5.24 2.72 -4.56
N LYS A 168 6.20 2.17 -3.82
CA LYS A 168 6.10 1.91 -2.38
C LYS A 168 7.44 2.17 -1.72
N ALA A 169 7.56 3.26 -0.97
CA ALA A 169 8.70 3.55 -0.11
C ALA A 169 8.41 3.20 1.35
N ARG A 170 9.40 2.65 2.06
CA ARG A 170 9.33 2.36 3.50
C ARG A 170 10.59 2.86 4.20
N VAL A 171 10.41 3.53 5.33
CA VAL A 171 11.52 3.97 6.20
C VAL A 171 12.27 2.75 6.74
N SER A 172 13.61 2.85 6.77
CA SER A 172 14.52 1.83 7.28
C SER A 172 14.29 1.53 8.77
N PRO A 173 14.24 0.26 9.20
CA PRO A 173 14.11 -0.09 10.61
C PRO A 173 15.42 0.19 11.35
N LYS A 174 15.50 1.36 12.00
CA LYS A 174 16.58 1.69 12.93
C LYS A 174 16.47 0.82 14.19
N LYS A 175 17.33 -0.18 14.27
CA LYS A 175 17.73 -0.88 15.50
C LYS A 175 19.25 -0.79 15.57
N GLU A 176 19.79 -0.49 16.75
CA GLU A 176 21.15 0.03 16.95
C GLU A 176 22.29 -0.91 16.49
N GLU A 177 22.00 -2.19 16.20
CA GLU A 177 23.04 -3.19 15.86
C GLU A 177 22.80 -4.00 14.56
N LYS A 178 21.59 -4.06 14.00
CA LYS A 178 21.14 -5.28 13.23
C LYS A 178 20.46 -5.05 11.86
N THR A 179 20.63 -3.87 11.27
CA THR A 179 20.12 -3.51 9.93
C THR A 179 21.25 -3.17 8.96
N THR A 180 21.72 -4.17 8.19
CA THR A 180 22.73 -3.96 7.14
C THR A 180 22.10 -3.52 5.80
N ILE A 181 22.88 -2.90 4.90
CA ILE A 181 22.40 -2.54 3.55
C ILE A 181 21.89 -3.77 2.79
N ALA A 182 22.63 -4.88 2.78
CA ALA A 182 22.18 -6.13 2.14
C ALA A 182 20.86 -6.68 2.71
N ARG A 183 20.55 -6.41 3.99
CA ARG A 183 19.23 -6.73 4.59
C ARG A 183 18.14 -5.79 4.07
N LEU A 184 18.43 -4.51 3.91
CA LEU A 184 17.48 -3.52 3.37
C LEU A 184 17.19 -3.77 1.88
N GLU A 185 18.20 -4.14 1.09
CA GLU A 185 18.06 -4.61 -0.29
C GLU A 185 17.15 -5.85 -0.38
N LEU A 186 17.36 -6.82 0.51
CA LEU A 186 16.51 -8.01 0.54
C LEU A 186 15.05 -7.68 0.92
N LEU A 187 14.85 -6.67 1.78
CA LEU A 187 13.53 -6.14 2.09
C LEU A 187 12.92 -5.37 0.90
N ALA A 188 13.71 -4.62 0.12
CA ALA A 188 13.30 -3.98 -1.13
C ALA A 188 12.83 -5.02 -2.15
N ALA A 189 13.64 -6.04 -2.43
CA ALA A 189 13.27 -7.17 -3.28
C ALA A 189 11.99 -7.86 -2.78
N THR A 190 11.83 -8.02 -1.45
CA THR A 190 10.63 -8.63 -0.85
C THR A 190 9.37 -7.79 -1.04
N ILE A 191 9.42 -6.46 -0.89
CA ILE A 191 8.24 -5.61 -1.17
C ILE A 191 7.97 -5.50 -2.69
N THR A 192 9.01 -5.63 -3.52
CA THR A 192 8.92 -5.64 -4.99
C THR A 192 8.24 -6.91 -5.50
N ALA A 193 8.61 -8.09 -5.00
CA ALA A 193 7.93 -9.35 -5.33
C ALA A 193 6.45 -9.36 -4.90
N ARG A 194 6.12 -8.75 -3.74
CA ARG A 194 4.73 -8.57 -3.29
C ARG A 194 3.95 -7.58 -4.17
N LEU A 195 4.60 -6.51 -4.63
CA LEU A 195 4.03 -5.55 -5.57
C LEU A 195 3.74 -6.22 -6.93
N ALA A 196 4.69 -7.00 -7.45
CA ALA A 196 4.54 -7.78 -8.68
C ALA A 196 3.38 -8.77 -8.59
N SER A 197 3.34 -9.63 -7.58
CA SER A 197 2.27 -10.62 -7.36
C SER A 197 0.86 -9.99 -7.18
N SER A 198 0.79 -8.69 -6.86
CA SER A 198 -0.45 -7.92 -6.84
C SER A 198 -0.83 -7.40 -8.24
N ILE A 199 0.13 -6.83 -8.98
CA ILE A 199 -0.11 -6.16 -10.26
C ILE A 199 -0.27 -7.15 -11.43
N THR A 200 0.49 -8.25 -11.45
CA THR A 200 0.47 -9.24 -12.55
C THR A 200 -0.84 -10.01 -12.68
N LYS A 201 -1.78 -9.84 -11.73
CA LYS A 201 -3.12 -10.45 -11.76
C LYS A 201 -4.19 -9.52 -12.35
N GLU A 202 -3.91 -8.22 -12.38
CA GLU A 202 -4.87 -7.16 -12.70
C GLU A 202 -4.57 -6.51 -14.08
N ILE A 203 -3.44 -6.85 -14.71
CA ILE A 203 -2.95 -6.27 -15.98
C ILE A 203 -2.42 -7.38 -16.91
N THR A 204 -2.92 -7.42 -18.14
CA THR A 204 -2.41 -8.30 -19.21
C THR A 204 -1.00 -7.91 -19.63
N HIS A 205 -0.10 -8.89 -19.75
CA HIS A 205 1.30 -8.67 -20.08
C HIS A 205 1.95 -9.94 -20.67
N GLU A 206 2.95 -9.78 -21.54
CA GLU A 206 3.75 -10.90 -22.05
C GLU A 206 4.86 -11.31 -21.08
N LYS A 207 5.49 -10.31 -20.44
CA LYS A 207 6.80 -10.44 -19.79
C LYS A 207 6.84 -9.67 -18.48
N ILE A 208 7.50 -10.27 -17.48
CA ILE A 208 7.76 -9.67 -16.17
C ILE A 208 9.27 -9.59 -15.98
N TYR A 209 9.77 -8.42 -15.58
CA TYR A 209 11.15 -8.21 -15.18
C TYR A 209 11.21 -7.66 -13.76
N LEU A 210 12.01 -8.28 -12.90
CA LEU A 210 12.36 -7.76 -11.59
C LEU A 210 13.84 -7.32 -11.64
N TRP A 211 14.10 -6.08 -11.23
CA TRP A 211 15.38 -5.40 -11.35
C TRP A 211 15.92 -5.04 -9.97
N SER A 212 17.18 -5.37 -9.73
CA SER A 212 17.99 -4.95 -8.60
C SER A 212 19.42 -4.79 -9.10
N ASP A 213 20.17 -3.86 -8.53
CA ASP A 213 21.62 -3.72 -8.71
C ASP A 213 22.42 -4.53 -7.68
N SER A 214 21.82 -4.82 -6.51
CA SER A 214 22.39 -5.62 -5.43
C SER A 214 22.69 -7.07 -5.84
N THR A 215 23.92 -7.27 -6.34
CA THR A 215 24.49 -8.59 -6.70
C THR A 215 24.42 -9.59 -5.55
N THR A 216 24.60 -9.13 -4.31
CA THR A 216 24.44 -9.92 -3.08
C THR A 216 23.03 -10.52 -2.98
N VAL A 217 21.98 -9.72 -3.15
CA VAL A 217 20.59 -10.17 -3.05
C VAL A 217 20.20 -11.04 -4.25
N ILE A 218 20.65 -10.71 -5.46
CA ILE A 218 20.48 -11.56 -6.64
C ILE A 218 21.13 -12.94 -6.41
N THR A 219 22.32 -12.98 -5.81
CA THR A 219 23.02 -14.23 -5.46
C THR A 219 22.28 -15.02 -4.38
N TRP A 220 21.71 -14.36 -3.36
CA TRP A 220 20.90 -15.04 -2.34
C TRP A 220 19.59 -15.61 -2.90
N ILE A 221 18.92 -14.89 -3.81
CA ILE A 221 17.68 -15.34 -4.45
C ILE A 221 17.92 -16.49 -5.44
N LYS A 222 19.08 -16.54 -6.09
CA LYS A 222 19.46 -17.59 -7.05
C LYS A 222 20.03 -18.88 -6.43
N ARG A 223 20.18 -18.96 -5.09
CA ARG A 223 20.67 -20.19 -4.42
C ARG A 223 19.59 -21.24 -4.33
N GLU A 224 19.94 -22.47 -4.67
CA GLU A 224 19.05 -23.64 -4.60
C GLU A 224 19.01 -24.27 -3.20
N TYR A 225 20.05 -24.07 -2.39
CA TYR A 225 20.14 -24.57 -1.02
C TYR A 225 19.37 -23.68 -0.02
N ALA A 226 18.89 -24.31 1.06
CA ALA A 226 18.14 -23.64 2.12
C ALA A 226 18.93 -22.49 2.79
N TRP A 227 18.22 -21.43 3.15
CA TRP A 227 18.77 -20.21 3.75
C TRP A 227 19.50 -20.54 5.06
N THR A 228 20.76 -20.11 5.19
CA THR A 228 21.54 -20.31 6.43
C THR A 228 20.91 -19.53 7.60
N LYS A 229 21.06 -19.97 8.86
CA LYS A 229 20.45 -19.31 10.04
C LYS A 229 20.65 -17.79 10.06
N VAL A 230 21.86 -17.31 9.76
CA VAL A 230 22.20 -15.87 9.64
C VAL A 230 21.31 -15.15 8.60
N GLN A 231 21.05 -15.77 7.46
CA GLN A 231 20.20 -15.21 6.41
C GLN A 231 18.70 -15.30 6.79
N GLN A 232 18.27 -16.36 7.48
CA GLN A 232 16.91 -16.47 8.02
C GLN A 232 16.62 -15.35 9.03
N GLU A 233 17.59 -14.98 9.88
CA GLU A 233 17.48 -13.83 10.79
C GLU A 233 17.49 -12.47 10.07
N GLN A 234 17.96 -12.41 8.82
CA GLN A 234 17.92 -11.22 7.96
C GLN A 234 16.57 -11.10 7.21
N VAL A 235 15.99 -12.21 6.74
CA VAL A 235 14.62 -12.23 6.18
C VAL A 235 13.58 -11.94 7.27
N THR A 236 13.69 -12.62 8.41
CA THR A 236 12.66 -12.58 9.45
C THR A 236 12.79 -11.32 10.30
N PRO A 237 11.79 -10.43 10.35
CA PRO A 237 11.78 -9.39 11.37
C PRO A 237 11.56 -10.04 12.73
N LYS A 238 12.52 -9.88 13.66
CA LYS A 238 12.30 -10.18 15.08
C LYS A 238 11.32 -9.16 15.67
N VAL A 239 10.04 -9.38 15.39
CA VAL A 239 8.91 -8.99 16.21
C VAL A 239 9.01 -9.82 17.48
N GLN A 240 8.95 -9.19 18.65
CA GLN A 240 8.85 -9.92 19.91
C GLN A 240 7.46 -10.55 19.98
N GLN A 241 7.38 -11.85 19.70
CA GLN A 241 6.21 -12.64 20.06
C GLN A 241 6.21 -12.79 21.59
N GLN A 242 5.52 -11.88 22.29
CA GLN A 242 5.02 -12.19 23.62
C GLN A 242 4.04 -13.34 23.47
N GLN A 243 4.43 -14.51 23.95
CA GLN A 243 3.64 -15.73 23.81
C GLN A 243 2.41 -15.65 24.71
N VAL A 244 1.23 -15.59 24.10
CA VAL A 244 -0.03 -15.98 24.74
C VAL A 244 -0.47 -17.26 24.06
N THR A 245 -0.18 -18.39 24.68
CA THR A 245 -0.48 -19.75 24.18
C THR A 245 -1.92 -20.14 24.52
N PRO A 246 -2.78 -20.42 23.54
CA PRO A 246 -3.96 -21.25 23.76
C PRO A 246 -3.50 -22.72 23.81
N LYS A 247 -3.90 -23.46 24.85
CA LYS A 247 -3.81 -24.93 24.82
C LYS A 247 -4.86 -25.47 23.84
N VAL A 248 -4.46 -26.37 22.96
CA VAL A 248 -5.35 -27.35 22.33
C VAL A 248 -4.66 -28.71 22.46
N GLN A 249 -5.42 -29.73 22.83
CA GLN A 249 -4.87 -31.04 23.19
C GLN A 249 -4.46 -31.84 21.94
N GLN A 250 -3.47 -32.72 22.13
CA GLN A 250 -3.23 -33.83 21.21
C GLN A 250 -4.23 -34.94 21.55
N GLU A 251 -4.74 -35.63 20.53
CA GLU A 251 -5.32 -36.95 20.69
C GLU A 251 -4.89 -37.81 19.48
N GLN A 252 -4.59 -39.08 19.73
CA GLN A 252 -4.03 -40.00 18.74
C GLN A 252 -5.06 -41.07 18.39
N ALA A 253 -5.11 -41.46 17.12
CA ALA A 253 -5.73 -42.71 16.69
C ALA A 253 -4.92 -43.29 15.52
N ALA A 254 -4.69 -44.60 15.53
CA ALA A 254 -4.00 -45.33 14.49
C ALA A 254 -4.61 -46.73 14.35
N HIS A 255 -4.76 -47.21 13.12
CA HIS A 255 -4.85 -48.60 12.61
C HIS A 255 -4.49 -48.44 11.11
N GLU A 256 -3.53 -49.17 10.53
CA GLU A 256 -3.55 -50.60 10.17
C GLU A 256 -4.66 -50.98 9.17
N VAL A 257 -4.45 -51.81 8.13
CA VAL A 257 -3.26 -52.26 7.37
C VAL A 257 -3.80 -53.01 6.14
N SER A 258 -3.11 -53.01 5.00
CA SER A 258 -3.09 -54.14 4.02
C SER A 258 -2.11 -53.88 2.87
N GLN A 259 -1.53 -54.95 2.32
CA GLN A 259 -0.47 -54.92 1.31
C GLN A 259 -0.86 -55.72 0.06
N THR A 260 -0.24 -55.42 -1.09
CA THR A 260 0.40 -56.48 -1.91
C THR A 260 1.50 -55.91 -2.82
N ARG A 261 2.48 -56.74 -3.19
CA ARG A 261 3.65 -56.43 -4.03
C ARG A 261 3.44 -56.87 -5.49
N VAL A 262 4.15 -56.24 -6.42
CA VAL A 262 4.98 -56.92 -7.45
C VAL A 262 6.33 -56.16 -7.54
N LEU A 263 7.32 -56.70 -8.24
CA LEU A 263 8.76 -56.36 -8.17
C LEU A 263 9.27 -55.41 -9.29
N ASP A 264 10.40 -54.77 -9.00
CA ASP A 264 11.41 -54.18 -9.92
C ASP A 264 11.97 -55.24 -10.93
N PRO A 265 12.71 -54.91 -12.03
CA PRO A 265 13.69 -53.81 -12.12
C PRO A 265 13.94 -53.13 -13.51
N GLU A 266 15.06 -52.38 -13.54
CA GLU A 266 15.80 -51.77 -14.68
C GLU A 266 15.43 -50.33 -15.12
N GLY A 267 16.45 -49.63 -15.65
CA GLY A 267 16.40 -48.29 -16.24
C GLY A 267 17.14 -48.29 -17.60
N PRO A 268 17.66 -47.15 -18.13
CA PRO A 268 17.82 -45.83 -17.52
C PRO A 268 17.26 -44.63 -18.34
N ILE A 269 17.27 -43.45 -17.72
CA ILE A 269 17.42 -42.08 -18.28
C ILE A 269 16.82 -41.78 -19.68
N SER A 270 15.82 -40.89 -19.72
CA SER A 270 15.82 -39.74 -20.66
C SER A 270 14.81 -38.64 -20.26
N GLU A 271 14.97 -37.48 -20.90
CA GLU A 271 14.37 -36.17 -20.61
C GLU A 271 12.87 -36.09 -21.02
N THR A 272 12.00 -35.20 -20.54
CA THR A 272 12.13 -33.73 -20.45
C THR A 272 11.04 -33.11 -19.56
N VAL A 273 11.37 -32.07 -18.77
CA VAL A 273 10.38 -31.09 -18.26
C VAL A 273 10.96 -29.67 -18.37
N LYS A 274 10.13 -28.71 -18.81
CA LYS A 274 10.55 -27.40 -19.35
C LYS A 274 11.03 -26.41 -18.27
N THR A 275 12.05 -25.63 -18.60
CA THR A 275 12.73 -24.68 -17.69
C THR A 275 11.93 -23.40 -17.42
N ARG A 276 11.97 -22.91 -16.16
CA ARG A 276 11.46 -21.59 -15.77
C ARG A 276 12.42 -20.47 -16.22
N SER A 277 12.08 -19.71 -17.27
CA SER A 277 12.89 -18.56 -17.72
C SER A 277 12.57 -17.24 -17.00
N GLY A 278 12.70 -17.22 -15.66
CA GLY A 278 12.51 -16.00 -14.84
C GLY A 278 13.68 -15.02 -14.98
N ARG A 279 13.73 -14.24 -16.07
CA ARG A 279 14.85 -13.35 -16.42
C ARG A 279 14.91 -12.10 -15.54
N ILE A 280 15.79 -12.12 -14.53
CA ILE A 280 16.32 -10.94 -13.83
C ILE A 280 17.46 -10.35 -14.67
N VAL A 281 17.49 -9.02 -14.83
CA VAL A 281 18.40 -8.28 -15.73
C VAL A 281 18.97 -7.05 -14.98
N HIS A 282 20.16 -6.58 -15.39
CA HIS A 282 20.83 -5.39 -14.81
C HIS A 282 20.52 -4.11 -15.60
N GLY A 283 20.37 -2.97 -14.91
CA GLY A 283 19.75 -1.75 -15.46
C GLY A 283 20.60 -0.92 -16.45
N PRO A 284 19.96 -0.12 -17.33
CA PRO A 284 20.63 0.72 -18.33
C PRO A 284 21.01 2.13 -17.84
N LYS A 285 21.95 2.78 -18.54
CA LYS A 285 22.28 4.21 -18.37
C LYS A 285 21.43 5.08 -19.31
N ARG A 286 20.73 6.09 -18.75
CA ARG A 286 20.00 7.22 -19.40
C ARG A 286 19.01 6.89 -20.54
N LEU A 287 17.86 7.54 -20.51
CA LEU A 287 16.90 7.64 -21.61
C LEU A 287 16.46 9.11 -21.73
N ASP A 288 16.51 9.65 -22.95
CA ASP A 288 15.99 10.98 -23.29
C ASP A 288 14.56 10.90 -23.82
N PHE A 289 13.86 12.04 -23.85
CA PHE A 289 12.43 12.16 -24.17
C PHE A 289 12.14 13.17 -25.28
N SER A 290 11.14 12.87 -26.11
CA SER A 290 10.44 13.83 -26.98
C SER A 290 8.96 13.44 -27.10
N LEU A 291 8.04 14.42 -27.08
CA LEU A 291 6.59 14.21 -27.00
C LEU A 291 5.91 14.21 -28.38
N LEU A 292 4.72 13.59 -28.48
CA LEU A 292 3.45 14.29 -28.80
C LEU A 292 2.20 13.44 -28.42
N GLU A 293 1.03 14.08 -28.40
CA GLU A 293 -0.34 13.61 -28.02
C GLU A 293 -1.35 14.45 -28.87
N ILE A 294 -2.69 14.28 -28.97
CA ILE A 294 -3.79 13.54 -28.27
C ILE A 294 -4.94 13.40 -29.33
N PRO A 295 -5.94 12.45 -29.32
CA PRO A 295 -6.89 12.18 -28.22
C PRO A 295 -7.30 10.68 -28.10
N GLY A 296 -8.52 10.37 -27.60
CA GLY A 296 -9.22 9.10 -27.89
C GLY A 296 -10.09 8.51 -26.75
N HIS A 297 -11.41 8.73 -26.80
CA HIS A 297 -12.47 8.06 -26.01
C HIS A 297 -12.55 8.29 -24.48
N CYS A 298 -13.77 8.19 -23.93
CA CYS A 298 -14.19 8.68 -22.61
C CYS A 298 -14.68 7.55 -21.69
N TRP A 299 -14.37 7.60 -20.39
CA TRP A 299 -14.73 6.55 -19.41
C TRP A 299 -15.13 7.12 -18.03
N ILE A 300 -15.71 6.28 -17.15
CA ILE A 300 -16.60 6.74 -16.06
C ILE A 300 -16.27 6.08 -14.69
N MET A 301 -16.18 6.84 -13.59
CA MET A 301 -15.92 6.31 -12.22
C MET A 301 -16.48 7.15 -11.04
N ALA A 302 -16.33 6.68 -9.79
CA ALA A 302 -17.13 7.09 -8.62
C ALA A 302 -16.34 7.40 -7.31
N LYS A 303 -17.00 8.09 -6.35
CA LYS A 303 -16.48 8.52 -5.02
C LYS A 303 -16.89 7.60 -3.87
N ALA A 304 -15.99 7.26 -2.93
CA ALA A 304 -16.22 6.36 -1.78
C ALA A 304 -16.76 7.04 -0.48
N LYS A 305 -17.05 6.26 0.58
CA LYS A 305 -17.44 6.68 1.96
C LYS A 305 -16.75 5.79 3.02
N THR A 306 -16.68 6.23 4.29
CA THR A 306 -16.04 5.45 5.39
C THR A 306 -16.82 4.20 5.76
N THR A 307 -16.11 3.15 6.18
CA THR A 307 -16.63 1.80 6.51
C THR A 307 -17.36 1.71 7.84
N HIS A 308 -16.98 2.52 8.83
CA HIS A 308 -17.57 2.51 10.18
C HIS A 308 -18.23 3.86 10.54
N ILE A 309 -19.11 3.81 11.55
CA ILE A 309 -19.81 4.95 12.13
C ILE A 309 -19.84 4.86 13.66
N LEU A 310 -19.77 6.01 14.31
CA LEU A 310 -20.08 6.17 15.73
C LEU A 310 -21.59 6.36 15.87
N VAL A 311 -22.21 5.63 16.79
CA VAL A 311 -23.64 5.70 17.10
C VAL A 311 -23.83 5.94 18.59
N LEU A 312 -24.93 6.61 18.95
CA LEU A 312 -25.29 6.83 20.35
C LEU A 312 -26.25 5.72 20.80
N MET A 313 -25.79 4.86 21.70
CA MET A 313 -26.62 3.85 22.36
C MET A 313 -27.42 4.48 23.50
N LYS A 314 -28.59 3.92 23.81
CA LYS A 314 -29.42 4.33 24.96
C LYS A 314 -30.03 3.13 25.67
N SER A 315 -29.96 3.13 27.00
CA SER A 315 -30.64 2.15 27.86
C SER A 315 -32.15 2.26 27.70
N MET A 316 -32.81 1.14 27.38
CA MET A 316 -34.27 1.11 27.28
C MET A 316 -34.94 1.32 28.64
N VAL A 317 -34.25 1.01 29.74
CA VAL A 317 -34.72 1.22 31.12
C VAL A 317 -34.37 2.65 31.57
N THR A 318 -33.10 2.91 31.86
CA THR A 318 -32.63 4.11 32.60
C THR A 318 -32.49 5.36 31.73
N LYS A 319 -32.62 5.21 30.40
CA LYS A 319 -32.45 6.28 29.41
C LYS A 319 -31.03 6.88 29.34
N HIS A 320 -30.07 6.38 30.15
CA HIS A 320 -28.62 6.61 30.06
C HIS A 320 -28.09 6.31 28.65
N LYS A 321 -27.02 7.00 28.21
CA LYS A 321 -26.51 6.95 26.84
C LYS A 321 -24.99 6.84 26.81
N PHE A 322 -24.45 6.01 25.91
CA PHE A 322 -23.00 5.91 25.65
C PHE A 322 -22.70 5.75 24.15
N PRO A 323 -21.52 6.16 23.66
CA PRO A 323 -21.15 6.00 22.26
C PRO A 323 -20.64 4.58 21.97
N ALA A 324 -21.10 3.98 20.87
CA ALA A 324 -20.59 2.71 20.34
C ALA A 324 -20.15 2.88 18.88
N ILE A 325 -19.25 2.01 18.41
CA ILE A 325 -18.84 1.94 16.99
C ILE A 325 -19.50 0.72 16.36
N ARG A 326 -19.96 0.85 15.11
CA ARG A 326 -20.42 -0.28 14.30
C ARG A 326 -20.06 -0.13 12.82
N PRO A 327 -20.07 -1.24 12.04
CA PRO A 327 -20.01 -1.16 10.58
C PRO A 327 -21.17 -0.32 10.04
N ARG A 328 -20.88 0.50 9.03
CA ARG A 328 -21.83 1.46 8.45
C ARG A 328 -23.02 0.79 7.74
N GLN A 329 -22.82 -0.42 7.26
CA GLN A 329 -23.79 -1.26 6.56
C GLN A 329 -24.48 -2.29 7.46
N ALA A 330 -24.06 -2.43 8.72
CA ALA A 330 -24.82 -3.23 9.69
C ALA A 330 -26.18 -2.60 9.97
N GLU A 331 -27.09 -3.37 10.57
CA GLU A 331 -28.37 -2.90 11.07
C GLU A 331 -28.20 -1.92 12.24
N GLN A 332 -29.30 -1.47 12.85
CA GLN A 332 -29.21 -0.68 14.09
C GLN A 332 -28.69 -1.54 15.23
N LEU A 333 -27.74 -1.02 16.00
CA LEU A 333 -27.11 -1.83 17.05
C LEU A 333 -28.05 -1.99 18.24
N GLU A 334 -28.24 -3.24 18.65
CA GLU A 334 -28.88 -3.61 19.93
C GLU A 334 -27.93 -4.51 20.70
N MET A 335 -27.82 -4.31 22.02
CA MET A 335 -26.99 -5.15 22.89
C MET A 335 -27.55 -5.21 24.30
N ILE A 336 -27.39 -6.36 24.95
CA ILE A 336 -27.60 -6.50 26.40
C ILE A 336 -26.29 -6.14 27.09
N LYS A 337 -26.35 -5.26 28.10
CA LYS A 337 -25.17 -4.80 28.86
C LYS A 337 -25.57 -4.31 30.26
N PHE A 338 -24.68 -4.52 31.22
CA PHE A 338 -24.83 -4.08 32.60
C PHE A 338 -25.09 -2.56 32.69
N ASP A 339 -26.20 -2.19 33.32
CA ASP A 339 -26.57 -0.81 33.59
C ASP A 339 -26.18 -0.44 35.04
N PRO A 340 -25.18 0.43 35.25
CA PRO A 340 -24.69 0.72 36.61
C PRO A 340 -25.75 1.40 37.49
N TYR A 341 -26.78 2.03 36.90
CA TYR A 341 -27.84 2.73 37.64
C TYR A 341 -28.94 1.79 38.16
N VAL A 342 -29.10 0.59 37.59
CA VAL A 342 -30.07 -0.44 38.06
C VAL A 342 -29.37 -1.74 38.48
N ARG A 343 -28.04 -1.79 38.38
CA ARG A 343 -27.15 -2.88 38.81
C ARG A 343 -27.53 -4.26 38.25
N ARG A 344 -28.01 -4.30 37.01
CA ARG A 344 -28.33 -5.51 36.25
C ARG A 344 -28.13 -5.28 34.75
N ASP A 345 -28.07 -6.36 33.98
CA ASP A 345 -28.06 -6.29 32.53
C ASP A 345 -29.40 -5.78 31.97
N VAL A 346 -29.34 -4.86 31.00
CA VAL A 346 -30.51 -4.32 30.30
C VAL A 346 -30.23 -4.18 28.80
N LEU A 347 -31.28 -4.07 28.00
CA LEU A 347 -31.19 -3.80 26.57
C LEU A 347 -30.85 -2.33 26.29
N TYR A 348 -29.79 -2.11 25.52
CA TYR A 348 -29.41 -0.83 24.92
C TYR A 348 -29.69 -0.87 23.41
N LYS A 349 -30.34 0.17 22.87
CA LYS A 349 -30.60 0.35 21.43
C LYS A 349 -29.93 1.60 20.87
N GLU A 350 -29.57 1.58 19.59
CA GLU A 350 -29.10 2.74 18.82
C GLU A 350 -30.17 3.85 18.73
N MET A 351 -29.84 5.07 19.13
CA MET A 351 -30.68 6.25 18.91
C MET A 351 -30.39 6.97 17.60
N LYS A 352 -29.11 7.27 17.36
CA LYS A 352 -28.69 8.09 16.21
C LYS A 352 -27.23 7.90 15.86
N LYS A 353 -26.93 8.13 14.59
CA LYS A 353 -25.58 8.14 14.02
C LYS A 353 -24.95 9.50 14.35
N ILE A 354 -23.74 9.50 14.92
CA ILE A 354 -23.02 10.71 15.35
C ILE A 354 -22.10 11.20 14.24
N LYS A 355 -21.15 10.37 13.81
CA LYS A 355 -20.20 10.68 12.72
C LYS A 355 -19.66 9.43 12.05
N GLY A 356 -19.14 9.58 10.84
CA GLY A 356 -18.28 8.55 10.23
C GLY A 356 -17.00 8.39 11.07
N VAL A 357 -16.61 7.14 11.34
CA VAL A 357 -15.35 6.83 12.02
C VAL A 357 -14.41 6.20 11.00
N LYS A 358 -13.18 6.71 10.97
CA LYS A 358 -12.04 5.95 10.47
C LYS A 358 -11.57 5.09 11.66
N THR A 359 -12.03 3.85 11.67
CA THR A 359 -11.44 2.75 12.47
C THR A 359 -10.16 2.31 11.78
#